data_AF-A0AA39JB70-F1
#
_entry.id   AF-A0AA39JB70-F1
#
_cell.length_a   1.000
_cell.length_b   1.000
_cell.length_c   1.000
_cell.angle_alpha   90.00
_cell.angle_beta   90.00
_cell.angle_gamma   90.00
#
_symmetry.space_group_name_H-M   'P 1'
#
loop_
_entity.id
_entity.type
_entity.pdbx_description
1 polymer ?
#
loop_
_entity_poly.entity_id
_entity_poly.type
_entity_poly.pdbx_seq_one_letter_code
_entity_poly.pdbx_strand_id
1 'polypeptide(L)'
;MSQPDINQQPAPSSDHQAPIQQPSSSGFRIPLHSSATTFPPQDLTGPPPCYDIDGSPMYFGSAIFDKSVHPCKIGPYLRDPCSVPLGGREVAHNGRYDLLPFDPDTMEFVTTSYGFIPAGRRPVEGGYEEDRIPLYHGVAMFNNIRIPGKTSIRLAGCNVTFNGGEHVVKTNYEILCWK
;
A
#
# COMPACT_ATOMS: atom_id res chain seq x y z
N MET A 1 51.38 43.54 -30.56
CA MET A 1 52.21 42.66 -29.71
C MET A 1 52.33 43.37 -28.37
N SER A 2 51.75 42.97 -27.25
CA SER A 2 51.07 41.74 -26.84
C SER A 2 50.24 42.09 -25.58
N GLN A 3 49.09 41.46 -25.37
CA GLN A 3 48.40 41.47 -24.06
C GLN A 3 49.18 40.61 -23.04
N PRO A 4 49.06 40.93 -21.75
CA PRO A 4 48.73 39.94 -20.72
C PRO A 4 47.76 40.55 -19.66
N ASP A 5 47.09 39.83 -18.75
CA ASP A 5 46.87 38.41 -18.53
C ASP A 5 45.57 38.27 -17.71
N ILE A 6 44.95 37.11 -17.83
CA ILE A 6 43.60 36.78 -17.37
C ILE A 6 43.51 36.63 -15.85
N ASN A 7 42.52 37.31 -15.27
CA ASN A 7 42.04 37.17 -13.91
C ASN A 7 41.44 35.75 -13.69
N GLN A 8 42.16 34.85 -13.02
CA GLN A 8 41.61 33.56 -12.58
C GLN A 8 40.95 33.73 -11.21
N GLN A 9 39.61 33.81 -11.19
CA GLN A 9 38.82 33.51 -9.99
C GLN A 9 38.53 32.00 -9.95
N PRO A 10 38.63 31.34 -8.79
CA PRO A 10 38.26 29.93 -8.67
C PRO A 10 36.74 29.78 -8.80
N ALA A 11 36.32 28.73 -9.51
CA ALA A 11 34.92 28.38 -9.70
C ALA A 11 34.24 28.00 -8.37
N PRO A 12 32.97 28.36 -8.13
CA PRO A 12 32.23 27.89 -6.99
C PRO A 12 31.85 26.41 -7.18
N SER A 13 32.34 25.56 -6.29
CA SER A 13 31.90 24.17 -6.13
C SER A 13 30.42 24.13 -5.76
N SER A 14 29.59 23.57 -6.64
CA SER A 14 28.15 23.42 -6.48
C SER A 14 27.80 21.96 -6.20
N ASP A 15 28.01 21.51 -4.97
CA ASP A 15 27.39 20.29 -4.46
C ASP A 15 25.94 20.60 -4.04
N HIS A 16 25.08 20.77 -5.04
CA HIS A 16 23.63 20.71 -4.83
C HIS A 16 23.19 19.24 -4.91
N GLN A 17 23.33 18.50 -3.82
CA GLN A 17 22.55 17.27 -3.64
C GLN A 17 21.07 17.64 -3.66
N ALA A 18 20.35 17.16 -4.67
CA ALA A 18 18.91 17.30 -4.74
C ALA A 18 18.27 16.72 -3.46
N PRO A 19 17.24 17.37 -2.89
CA PRO A 19 16.52 16.80 -1.75
C PRO A 19 16.00 15.42 -2.12
N ILE A 20 16.27 14.41 -1.28
CA ILE A 20 15.62 13.10 -1.39
C ILE A 20 14.12 13.35 -1.24
N GLN A 21 13.37 13.28 -2.34
CA GLN A 21 11.92 13.47 -2.31
C GLN A 21 11.31 12.26 -1.60
N GLN A 22 10.84 12.47 -0.36
CA GLN A 22 10.10 11.43 0.33
C GLN A 22 8.81 11.11 -0.44
N PRO A 23 8.42 9.82 -0.55
CA PRO A 23 7.18 9.46 -1.22
C PRO A 23 5.99 10.10 -0.50
N SER A 24 4.94 10.40 -1.27
CA SER A 24 3.64 10.81 -0.72
C SER A 24 3.13 9.75 0.27
N SER A 25 2.22 10.14 1.16
CA SER A 25 1.65 9.22 2.17
C SER A 25 1.05 7.96 1.52
N SER A 26 0.43 8.10 0.35
CA SER A 26 -0.18 7.02 -0.42
C SER A 26 0.76 6.36 -1.45
N GLY A 27 1.87 6.99 -1.84
CA GLY A 27 2.77 6.46 -2.86
C GLY A 27 2.19 6.42 -4.28
N PHE A 28 2.97 5.89 -5.22
CA PHE A 28 2.55 5.65 -6.60
C PHE A 28 1.51 4.53 -6.68
N ARG A 29 0.58 4.63 -7.66
CA ARG A 29 -0.55 3.73 -7.82
C ARG A 29 -0.77 3.36 -9.28
N ILE A 30 -1.13 2.09 -9.52
CA ILE A 30 -1.49 1.59 -10.85
C ILE A 30 -3.01 1.42 -10.90
N PRO A 31 -3.74 2.20 -11.73
CA PRO A 31 -5.17 2.05 -11.83
C PRO A 31 -5.55 0.75 -12.55
N LEU A 32 -6.49 0.02 -11.96
CA LEU A 32 -7.03 -1.24 -12.46
C LEU A 32 -8.56 -1.20 -12.47
N HIS A 33 -9.13 -2.12 -13.23
CA HIS A 33 -10.58 -2.30 -13.32
C HIS A 33 -10.90 -3.80 -13.34
N SER A 34 -12.07 -4.17 -12.82
CA SER A 34 -12.54 -5.57 -12.78
C SER A 34 -12.64 -6.21 -14.18
N SER A 35 -12.89 -5.40 -15.20
CA SER A 35 -12.99 -5.80 -16.59
C SER A 35 -11.64 -5.84 -17.33
N ALA A 36 -10.53 -5.55 -16.66
CA ALA A 36 -9.21 -5.61 -17.28
C ALA A 36 -8.87 -7.07 -17.64
N THR A 37 -8.41 -7.28 -18.86
CA THR A 37 -8.09 -8.63 -19.37
C THR A 37 -6.69 -9.09 -19.01
N THR A 38 -5.84 -8.21 -18.48
CA THR A 38 -4.45 -8.51 -18.13
C THR A 38 -4.07 -7.80 -16.85
N PHE A 39 -3.46 -8.54 -15.92
CA PHE A 39 -2.89 -8.00 -14.70
C PHE A 39 -1.45 -7.50 -14.97
N PRO A 40 -1.00 -6.39 -14.34
CA PRO A 40 0.34 -5.87 -14.60
C PRO A 40 1.44 -6.88 -14.26
N PRO A 41 2.54 -6.92 -15.03
CA PRO A 41 3.70 -7.76 -14.75
C PRO A 41 4.44 -7.34 -13.47
N GLN A 42 5.29 -8.24 -12.95
CA GLN A 42 5.95 -8.10 -11.65
C GLN A 42 6.92 -6.91 -11.56
N ASP A 43 7.51 -6.48 -12.67
CA ASP A 43 8.34 -5.27 -12.75
C ASP A 43 7.55 -3.99 -12.46
N LEU A 44 6.22 -4.01 -12.64
CA LEU A 44 5.33 -2.92 -12.27
C LEU A 44 4.67 -3.11 -10.89
N THR A 45 4.30 -4.33 -10.51
CA THR A 45 3.63 -4.59 -9.22
C THR A 45 4.59 -4.68 -8.04
N GLY A 46 5.88 -4.91 -8.31
CA GLY A 46 6.82 -5.42 -7.33
C GLY A 46 6.50 -6.88 -6.94
N PRO A 47 7.29 -7.48 -6.03
CA PRO A 47 7.01 -8.82 -5.51
C PRO A 47 5.66 -8.85 -4.77
N PRO A 48 4.93 -9.98 -4.82
CA PRO A 48 3.70 -10.12 -4.07
C PRO A 48 4.00 -10.12 -2.55
N PRO A 49 3.33 -9.27 -1.76
CA PRO A 49 3.53 -9.21 -0.31
C PRO A 49 3.03 -10.45 0.43
N CYS A 50 2.08 -11.18 -0.16
CA CYS A 50 1.37 -12.31 0.44
C CYS A 50 1.02 -13.35 -0.64
N TYR A 51 0.72 -14.58 -0.19
CA TYR A 51 0.30 -15.69 -1.04
C TYR A 51 -0.90 -16.40 -0.41
N ASP A 52 -1.85 -16.83 -1.22
CA ASP A 52 -3.01 -17.61 -0.80
C ASP A 52 -2.60 -19.09 -0.57
N ILE A 53 -3.51 -19.92 -0.08
CA ILE A 53 -3.30 -21.32 0.28
C ILE A 53 -2.77 -22.15 -0.90
N ASP A 54 -3.21 -21.83 -2.11
CA ASP A 54 -2.79 -22.49 -3.35
C ASP A 54 -1.46 -21.94 -3.93
N GLY A 55 -0.84 -20.96 -3.26
CA GLY A 55 0.36 -20.28 -3.71
C GLY A 55 0.10 -19.12 -4.69
N SER A 56 -1.16 -18.80 -4.99
CA SER A 56 -1.51 -17.65 -5.83
C SER A 56 -1.10 -16.33 -5.16
N PRO A 57 -0.52 -15.37 -5.90
CA PRO A 57 -0.07 -14.11 -5.32
C PRO A 57 -1.23 -13.20 -4.92
N MET A 58 -1.06 -12.50 -3.80
CA MET A 58 -1.97 -11.46 -3.33
C MET A 58 -1.24 -10.13 -3.20
N TYR A 59 -1.90 -9.04 -3.59
CA TYR A 59 -1.34 -7.69 -3.64
C TYR A 59 -2.18 -6.69 -2.83
N PHE A 60 -1.58 -5.54 -2.52
CA PHE A 60 -2.26 -4.41 -1.92
C PHE A 60 -3.00 -3.60 -2.98
N GLY A 61 -4.23 -3.20 -2.67
CA GLY A 61 -5.01 -2.29 -3.50
C GLY A 61 -5.84 -1.31 -2.71
N SER A 62 -6.40 -0.33 -3.40
CA SER A 62 -7.32 0.65 -2.87
C SER A 62 -8.57 0.69 -3.74
N ALA A 63 -9.69 0.17 -3.24
CA ALA A 63 -10.98 0.17 -3.93
C ALA A 63 -11.66 1.54 -3.79
N ILE A 64 -12.09 2.11 -4.91
CA ILE A 64 -12.69 3.45 -4.96
C ILE A 64 -14.22 3.32 -4.92
N PHE A 65 -14.83 3.86 -3.87
CA PHE A 65 -16.27 4.02 -3.72
C PHE A 65 -16.67 5.49 -3.91
N ASP A 66 -17.97 5.79 -3.90
CA ASP A 66 -18.51 7.15 -4.12
C ASP A 66 -17.96 8.18 -3.11
N LYS A 67 -17.86 7.79 -1.84
CA LYS A 67 -17.49 8.70 -0.73
C LYS A 67 -16.31 8.23 0.10
N SER A 68 -15.72 7.09 -0.26
CA SER A 68 -14.65 6.46 0.50
C SER A 68 -13.67 5.73 -0.41
N VAL A 69 -12.48 5.45 0.12
CA VAL A 69 -11.48 4.62 -0.55
C VAL A 69 -10.98 3.62 0.48
N HIS A 70 -11.09 2.31 0.19
CA HIS A 70 -10.75 1.29 1.16
C HIS A 70 -9.57 0.44 0.70
N PRO A 71 -8.58 0.18 1.56
CA PRO A 71 -7.58 -0.85 1.30
C PRO A 71 -8.27 -2.20 1.05
N CYS A 72 -7.78 -2.93 0.06
CA CYS A 72 -8.34 -4.18 -0.41
C CYS A 72 -7.24 -5.21 -0.69
N LYS A 73 -7.65 -6.47 -0.69
CA LYS A 73 -6.87 -7.61 -1.19
C LYS A 73 -7.09 -7.70 -2.69
N ILE A 74 -6.00 -7.64 -3.46
CA ILE A 74 -6.04 -7.94 -4.89
C ILE A 74 -5.54 -9.37 -5.11
N GLY A 75 -6.39 -10.25 -5.63
CA GLY A 75 -6.04 -11.60 -6.06
C GLY A 75 -6.30 -11.76 -7.55
N PRO A 76 -5.31 -11.60 -8.44
CA PRO A 76 -5.54 -11.54 -9.90
C PRO A 76 -6.19 -12.79 -10.49
N TYR A 77 -6.05 -13.93 -9.81
CA TYR A 77 -6.58 -15.23 -10.21
C TYR A 77 -7.91 -15.57 -9.53
N LEU A 78 -8.42 -14.70 -8.65
CA LEU A 78 -9.73 -14.86 -8.04
C LEU A 78 -10.84 -14.49 -9.03
N ARG A 79 -12.01 -15.09 -8.86
CA ARG A 79 -13.22 -14.74 -9.63
C ARG A 79 -13.54 -13.25 -9.53
N ASP A 80 -13.42 -12.69 -8.33
CA ASP A 80 -13.52 -11.26 -8.06
C ASP A 80 -12.12 -10.76 -7.63
N PRO A 81 -11.37 -10.09 -8.51
CA PRO A 81 -9.96 -9.79 -8.22
C PRO A 81 -9.73 -8.80 -7.09
N CYS A 82 -10.75 -8.05 -6.66
CA CYS A 82 -10.65 -7.00 -5.67
C CYS A 82 -11.65 -7.23 -4.53
N SER A 83 -11.16 -7.63 -3.37
CA SER A 83 -11.97 -7.94 -2.17
C SER A 83 -11.73 -6.92 -1.06
N VAL A 84 -12.81 -6.29 -0.59
CA VAL A 84 -12.79 -5.25 0.44
C VAL A 84 -13.41 -5.77 1.74
N PRO A 85 -12.71 -5.69 2.89
CA PRO A 85 -13.33 -5.94 4.19
C PRO A 85 -14.19 -4.72 4.57
N LEU A 86 -15.51 -4.86 4.53
CA LEU A 86 -16.44 -3.76 4.79
C LEU A 86 -17.78 -4.24 5.37
N GLY A 87 -18.19 -3.66 6.48
CA GLY A 87 -19.52 -3.89 7.07
C GLY A 87 -19.76 -5.33 7.55
N GLY A 88 -18.71 -6.02 8.01
CA GLY A 88 -18.74 -7.41 8.45
C GLY A 88 -18.67 -8.43 7.31
N ARG A 89 -18.40 -8.00 6.07
CA ARG A 89 -18.47 -8.85 4.87
C ARG A 89 -17.22 -8.70 4.01
N GLU A 90 -16.94 -9.74 3.22
CA GLU A 90 -16.11 -9.61 2.04
C GLU A 90 -16.95 -9.01 0.91
N VAL A 91 -16.64 -7.78 0.51
CA VAL A 91 -17.28 -7.09 -0.60
C VAL A 91 -16.41 -7.24 -1.84
N ALA A 92 -16.92 -7.95 -2.85
CA ALA A 92 -16.33 -7.97 -4.19
C ALA A 92 -16.53 -6.62 -4.87
N HIS A 93 -15.43 -5.89 -5.13
CA HIS A 93 -15.47 -4.58 -5.77
C HIS A 93 -15.25 -4.71 -7.27
N ASN A 94 -16.29 -4.35 -8.03
CA ASN A 94 -16.29 -4.45 -9.49
C ASN A 94 -15.98 -3.12 -10.21
N GLY A 95 -15.70 -2.05 -9.47
CA GLY A 95 -15.35 -0.75 -10.05
C GLY A 95 -13.86 -0.57 -10.27
N ARG A 96 -13.42 0.69 -10.33
CA ARG A 96 -12.00 1.06 -10.33
C ARG A 96 -11.38 0.79 -8.97
N TYR A 97 -10.17 0.25 -8.99
CA TYR A 97 -9.31 0.12 -7.82
C TYR A 97 -7.86 0.39 -8.23
N ASP A 98 -7.05 0.83 -7.29
CA ASP A 98 -5.67 1.25 -7.56
C ASP A 98 -4.70 0.31 -6.82
N LEU A 99 -3.87 -0.41 -7.57
CA LEU A 99 -2.82 -1.28 -7.02
C LEU A 99 -1.71 -0.44 -6.40
N LEU A 100 -1.22 -0.86 -5.24
CA LEU A 100 0.03 -0.38 -4.66
C LEU A 100 1.16 -1.34 -5.03
N PRO A 101 2.16 -0.91 -5.81
CA PRO A 101 3.35 -1.69 -5.98
C PRO A 101 4.05 -1.87 -4.62
N PHE A 102 4.29 -3.11 -4.22
CA PHE A 102 5.03 -3.36 -2.99
C PHE A 102 6.53 -3.33 -3.30
N ASP A 103 7.26 -2.48 -2.58
CA ASP A 103 8.70 -2.35 -2.74
C ASP A 103 9.39 -2.58 -1.39
N PRO A 104 10.10 -3.72 -1.20
CA PRO A 104 10.77 -4.02 0.05
C PRO A 104 11.96 -3.10 0.35
N ASP A 105 12.46 -2.32 -0.61
CA ASP A 105 13.55 -1.37 -0.37
C ASP A 105 13.04 -0.07 0.27
N THR A 106 11.81 0.33 -0.03
CA THR A 106 11.19 1.59 0.46
C THR A 106 10.06 1.37 1.47
N MET A 107 9.59 0.14 1.63
CA MET A 107 8.51 -0.21 2.56
C MET A 107 8.92 -1.31 3.53
N GLU A 108 8.27 -1.33 4.69
CA GLU A 108 8.44 -2.37 5.71
C GLU A 108 7.12 -2.74 6.38
N PHE A 109 7.05 -3.98 6.85
CA PHE A 109 5.99 -4.44 7.74
C PHE A 109 6.38 -4.19 9.18
N VAL A 110 5.55 -3.44 9.91
CA VAL A 110 5.77 -3.17 11.34
C VAL A 110 4.67 -3.82 12.14
N THR A 111 5.04 -4.70 13.08
CA THR A 111 4.08 -5.34 13.98
C THR A 111 3.38 -4.31 14.86
N THR A 112 2.07 -4.43 14.99
CA THR A 112 1.24 -3.56 15.82
C THR A 112 0.01 -4.32 16.35
N SER A 113 -0.87 -3.62 17.07
CA SER A 113 -2.10 -4.16 17.65
C SER A 113 -3.13 -3.05 17.85
N TYR A 114 -4.40 -3.41 17.93
CA TYR A 114 -5.52 -2.55 18.35
C TYR A 114 -5.67 -1.23 17.58
N GLY A 115 -5.35 -1.22 16.28
CA GLY A 115 -5.42 -0.02 15.44
C GLY A 115 -4.24 0.93 15.62
N PHE A 116 -3.28 0.63 16.50
CA PHE A 116 -2.19 1.53 16.81
C PHE A 116 -1.23 1.71 15.63
N ILE A 117 -0.77 2.95 15.46
CA ILE A 117 0.36 3.27 14.60
C ILE A 117 1.61 3.26 15.48
N PRO A 118 2.60 2.38 15.22
CA PRO A 118 3.83 2.35 16.00
C PRO A 118 4.57 3.68 15.97
N ALA A 119 5.14 4.08 17.11
CA ALA A 119 5.81 5.38 17.24
C ALA A 119 6.98 5.53 16.25
N GLY A 120 7.10 6.71 15.65
CA GLY A 120 8.14 7.03 14.67
C GLY A 120 7.96 6.36 13.30
N ARG A 121 6.84 5.65 13.06
CA ARG A 121 6.55 5.04 11.77
C ARG A 121 5.60 5.89 10.94
N ARG A 122 5.77 5.82 9.62
CA ARG A 122 4.93 6.52 8.63
C ARG A 122 4.11 5.49 7.85
N PRO A 123 2.85 5.24 8.23
CA PRO A 123 2.03 4.21 7.58
C PRO A 123 1.69 4.60 6.14
N VAL A 124 1.60 3.61 5.26
CA VAL A 124 1.19 3.80 3.87
C VAL A 124 -0.33 3.97 3.82
N GLU A 125 -0.78 5.16 3.44
CA GLU A 125 -2.20 5.46 3.29
C GLU A 125 -2.78 4.67 2.11
N GLY A 126 -3.86 3.95 2.38
CA GLY A 126 -4.61 3.20 1.37
C GLY A 126 -5.98 3.76 1.09
N GLY A 127 -6.38 4.84 1.76
CA GLY A 127 -7.63 5.54 1.52
C GLY A 127 -8.20 6.16 2.79
N TYR A 128 -9.52 6.25 2.85
CA TYR A 128 -10.26 6.89 3.93
C TYR A 128 -11.69 6.35 4.01
N GLU A 129 -12.26 6.37 5.22
CA GLU A 129 -13.69 6.15 5.47
C GLU A 129 -14.52 7.38 5.04
N GLU A 130 -15.86 7.29 5.00
CA GLU A 130 -16.72 8.42 4.56
C GLU A 130 -16.53 9.71 5.38
N ASP A 131 -16.15 9.58 6.66
CA ASP A 131 -15.83 10.67 7.58
C ASP A 131 -14.40 11.21 7.40
N ARG A 132 -13.72 10.82 6.32
CA ARG A 132 -12.34 11.18 5.93
C ARG A 132 -11.26 10.67 6.87
N ILE A 133 -11.58 9.69 7.72
CA ILE A 133 -10.57 9.10 8.58
C ILE A 133 -9.64 8.21 7.76
N PRO A 134 -8.31 8.42 7.85
CA PRO A 134 -7.35 7.64 7.08
C PRO A 134 -7.44 6.14 7.35
N LEU A 135 -7.30 5.37 6.30
CA LEU A 135 -7.13 3.92 6.32
C LEU A 135 -5.74 3.58 5.79
N TYR A 136 -5.09 2.60 6.41
CA TYR A 136 -3.76 2.15 6.05
C TYR A 136 -3.77 0.70 5.61
N HIS A 137 -2.79 0.34 4.79
CA HIS A 137 -2.56 -1.05 4.39
C HIS A 137 -2.06 -1.86 5.59
N GLY A 138 -2.73 -2.97 5.86
CA GLY A 138 -2.32 -3.93 6.89
C GLY A 138 -2.19 -5.34 6.33
N VAL A 139 -1.52 -6.21 7.07
CA VAL A 139 -1.44 -7.64 6.81
C VAL A 139 -1.74 -8.37 8.11
N ALA A 140 -2.65 -9.33 8.08
CA ALA A 140 -2.93 -10.17 9.22
C ALA A 140 -2.72 -11.65 8.91
N MET A 141 -2.26 -12.42 9.90
CA MET A 141 -2.23 -13.87 9.83
C MET A 141 -3.63 -14.42 10.15
N PHE A 142 -4.24 -15.14 9.22
CA PHE A 142 -5.53 -15.78 9.41
C PHE A 142 -5.52 -17.13 8.67
N ASN A 143 -5.94 -18.21 9.32
CA ASN A 143 -5.84 -19.57 8.78
C ASN A 143 -4.45 -19.91 8.19
N ASN A 144 -3.40 -19.55 8.93
CA ASN A 144 -1.99 -19.81 8.56
C ASN A 144 -1.50 -19.16 7.26
N ILE A 145 -2.26 -18.21 6.70
CA ILE A 145 -1.83 -17.38 5.58
C ILE A 145 -1.80 -15.90 6.00
N ARG A 146 -0.92 -15.13 5.36
CA ARG A 146 -0.88 -13.68 5.50
C ARG A 146 -1.84 -13.06 4.49
N ILE A 147 -2.75 -12.20 4.94
CA ILE A 147 -3.79 -11.62 4.08
C ILE A 147 -3.70 -10.09 4.12
N PRO A 148 -3.60 -9.42 2.96
CA PRO A 148 -3.74 -7.97 2.86
C PRO A 148 -5.12 -7.50 3.34
N GLY A 149 -5.15 -6.36 4.02
CA GLY A 149 -6.37 -5.78 4.57
C GLY A 149 -6.21 -4.30 4.93
N LYS A 150 -7.13 -3.82 5.78
CA LYS A 150 -7.16 -2.42 6.25
C LYS A 150 -6.96 -2.32 7.75
N THR A 151 -6.28 -1.28 8.20
CA THR A 151 -6.17 -0.89 9.62
C THR A 151 -6.28 0.63 9.75
N SER A 152 -6.65 1.12 10.93
CA SER A 152 -6.70 2.55 11.25
C SER A 152 -6.77 2.72 12.76
N ILE A 153 -6.46 3.93 13.25
CA ILE A 153 -6.63 4.32 14.64
C ILE A 153 -8.08 4.20 15.14
N ARG A 154 -9.06 4.14 14.22
CA ARG A 154 -10.48 3.94 14.53
C ARG A 154 -10.95 2.50 14.41
N LEU A 155 -10.11 1.61 13.89
CA LEU A 155 -10.41 0.18 13.80
C LEU A 155 -9.81 -0.55 14.99
N ALA A 156 -10.44 -1.65 15.40
CA ALA A 156 -9.99 -2.44 16.54
C ALA A 156 -8.78 -3.35 16.23
N GLY A 157 -8.30 -3.34 14.98
CA GLY A 157 -7.23 -4.20 14.49
C GLY A 157 -7.07 -4.09 12.97
N CYS A 158 -6.50 -5.14 12.36
CA CYS A 158 -6.49 -5.30 10.91
C CYS A 158 -7.68 -6.13 10.46
N ASN A 159 -8.50 -5.56 9.58
CA ASN A 159 -9.63 -6.22 8.98
C ASN A 159 -9.19 -6.83 7.65
N VAL A 160 -9.42 -8.13 7.47
CA VAL A 160 -9.05 -8.90 6.27
C VAL A 160 -10.25 -9.67 5.72
N THR A 161 -10.20 -10.02 4.44
CA THR A 161 -11.23 -10.81 3.76
C THR A 161 -10.82 -12.27 3.61
N PHE A 162 -11.64 -13.18 4.12
CA PHE A 162 -11.42 -14.62 3.97
C PHE A 162 -12.75 -15.38 3.91
N ASN A 163 -12.90 -16.22 2.89
CA ASN A 163 -14.05 -17.11 2.67
C ASN A 163 -15.42 -16.39 2.73
N GLY A 164 -15.54 -15.23 2.09
CA GLY A 164 -16.77 -14.45 2.02
C GLY A 164 -17.05 -13.53 3.23
N GLY A 165 -16.21 -13.57 4.26
CA GLY A 165 -16.35 -12.79 5.49
C GLY A 165 -15.25 -11.75 5.70
N GLU A 166 -15.57 -10.75 6.52
CA GLU A 166 -14.57 -9.86 7.13
C GLU A 166 -14.15 -10.42 8.49
N HIS A 167 -12.85 -10.48 8.74
CA HIS A 167 -12.26 -10.95 10.00
C HIS A 167 -11.36 -9.87 10.59
N VAL A 168 -11.49 -9.63 11.90
CA VAL A 168 -10.71 -8.60 12.61
C VAL A 168 -9.63 -9.27 13.46
N VAL A 169 -8.37 -9.07 13.08
CA VAL A 169 -7.21 -9.52 13.85
C VAL A 169 -6.70 -8.37 14.71
N LYS A 170 -6.89 -8.49 16.02
CA LYS A 170 -6.64 -7.38 16.97
C LYS A 170 -5.18 -7.26 17.39
N THR A 171 -4.41 -8.34 17.37
CA THR A 171 -3.04 -8.37 17.88
C THR A 171 -2.07 -9.02 16.90
N ASN A 172 -0.79 -8.66 17.01
CA ASN A 172 0.31 -9.25 16.23
C ASN A 172 0.08 -9.24 14.71
N TYR A 173 -0.66 -8.26 14.21
CA TYR A 173 -0.77 -7.99 12.78
C TYR A 173 0.28 -6.95 12.38
N GLU A 174 0.46 -6.74 11.09
CA GLU A 174 1.44 -5.82 10.55
C GLU A 174 0.75 -4.64 9.87
N ILE A 175 1.28 -3.44 10.07
CA ILE A 175 0.94 -2.25 9.27
C ILE A 175 2.07 -1.99 8.29
N LEU A 176 1.73 -1.68 7.03
CA LEU A 176 2.72 -1.32 6.02
C LEU A 176 3.16 0.13 6.25
N CYS A 177 4.47 0.35 6.36
CA CYS A 177 5.07 1.67 6.57
C CYS A 177 6.12 1.98 5.51
N TRP A 178 6.30 3.27 5.24
CA TRP A 178 7.48 3.76 4.54
C TRP A 178 8.72 3.67 5.45
N LYS A 179 9.85 3.30 4.87
CA LYS A 179 11.18 3.36 5.50
C LYS A 179 11.74 4.78 5.52
#